data_AF-A0A5D9BY60-F1
#
_entry.id   AF-A0A5D9BY60-F1
#
_cell.length_a   1.000
_cell.length_b   1.000
_cell.length_c   1.000
_cell.angle_alpha   90.00
_cell.angle_beta   90.00
_cell.angle_gamma   90.00
#
_symmetry.space_group_name_H-M   'P 1'
#
loop_
_entity.id
_entity.type
_entity.pdbx_description
1 polymer ?
#
loop_
_entity_poly.entity_id
_entity_poly.type
_entity_poly.pdbx_seq_one_letter_code
_entity_poly.pdbx_strand_id
1 'polypeptide(L)'
;MARPASPLTQREAKASSVAEARTVAPDVSARLGSTPATRYRGNPAIFGRLVEDHDKHRALLSMIEATSPKDPARKTLFDEFVRDVHGHAAAEEQALWSTVMRNPETTPFARHAVGDHHKLDKLMADAAARDITAPGWLRHFSGLKEEYLDHILEEETEQFLEAEKTLTEQDQRYMRKVFNARKKGEKAAAVIEKKIRLKPV
;
A
#
# COMPACT_ATOMS: atom_id res chain seq x y z
N MET A 1 9.60 -22.07 -2.94
CA MET A 1 9.67 -20.72 -2.35
C MET A 1 11.00 -20.09 -2.70
N ALA A 2 10.99 -18.82 -3.12
CA ALA A 2 12.21 -18.10 -3.51
C ALA A 2 13.06 -17.74 -2.27
N ARG A 3 14.39 -17.81 -2.38
CA ARG A 3 15.28 -17.38 -1.29
C ARG A 3 15.10 -15.87 -1.04
N PRO A 4 15.12 -15.41 0.22
CA PRO A 4 15.12 -13.97 0.52
C PRO A 4 16.32 -13.27 -0.13
N ALA A 5 16.12 -12.01 -0.52
CA ALA A 5 17.21 -11.18 -1.01
C ALA A 5 18.25 -10.92 0.10
N SER A 6 19.48 -10.55 -0.27
CA SER A 6 20.52 -10.22 0.71
C SER A 6 20.10 -9.02 1.57
N PRO A 7 20.60 -8.88 2.82
CA PRO A 7 20.31 -7.72 3.65
C PRO A 7 20.67 -6.39 2.99
N LEU A 8 21.71 -6.36 2.16
CA LEU A 8 22.09 -5.17 1.40
C LEU A 8 21.01 -4.82 0.37
N THR A 9 20.61 -5.80 -0.45
CA THR A 9 19.56 -5.66 -1.47
C THR A 9 18.22 -5.23 -0.85
N GLN A 10 17.87 -5.78 0.31
CA GLN A 10 16.66 -5.38 1.04
C GLN A 10 16.72 -3.90 1.46
N ARG A 11 17.87 -3.44 1.96
CA ARG A 11 18.07 -2.03 2.34
C ARG A 11 18.02 -1.10 1.14
N GLU A 12 18.65 -1.49 0.03
CA GLU A 12 18.66 -0.72 -1.22
C GLU A 12 17.25 -0.60 -1.82
N ALA A 13 16.50 -1.70 -1.87
CA ALA A 13 15.12 -1.71 -2.35
C ALA A 13 14.23 -0.76 -1.53
N LYS A 14 14.29 -0.87 -0.19
CA LYS A 14 13.56 0.04 0.69
C LYS A 14 13.99 1.50 0.51
N ALA A 15 15.29 1.76 0.41
CA ALA A 15 15.80 3.11 0.19
C ALA A 15 15.29 3.70 -1.13
N SER A 16 15.19 2.88 -2.18
CA SER A 16 14.62 3.28 -3.47
C SER A 16 13.14 3.64 -3.36
N SER A 17 12.31 2.81 -2.71
CA SER A 17 10.88 3.12 -2.48
C SER A 17 10.68 4.40 -1.67
N VAL A 18 11.51 4.62 -0.64
CA VAL A 18 11.49 5.85 0.15
C VAL A 18 11.92 7.06 -0.69
N ALA A 19 12.94 6.90 -1.54
CA ALA A 19 13.37 7.96 -2.45
C ALA A 19 12.26 8.33 -3.44
N GLU A 20 11.53 7.34 -3.97
CA GLU A 20 10.38 7.58 -4.84
C GLU A 20 9.30 8.42 -4.13
N ALA A 21 8.91 8.06 -2.91
CA ALA A 21 7.95 8.85 -2.12
C ALA A 21 8.42 10.30 -1.91
N ARG A 22 9.72 10.51 -1.67
CA ARG A 22 10.31 11.84 -1.48
C ARG A 22 10.25 12.71 -2.73
N THR A 23 10.13 12.15 -3.93
CA THR A 23 9.97 12.96 -5.15
C THR A 23 8.69 13.79 -5.16
N VAL A 24 7.69 13.41 -4.35
CA VAL A 24 6.38 14.07 -4.24
C VAL A 24 6.48 15.37 -3.44
N ALA A 25 7.27 15.38 -2.37
CA ALA A 25 7.54 16.54 -1.54
C ALA A 25 8.96 16.45 -0.96
N PRO A 26 9.98 16.91 -1.69
CA PRO A 26 11.39 16.72 -1.33
C PRO A 26 11.79 17.32 0.03
N ASP A 27 11.11 18.38 0.44
CA ASP A 27 11.40 19.10 1.68
C ASP A 27 10.77 18.44 2.93
N VAL A 28 9.90 17.44 2.75
CA VAL A 28 9.23 16.75 3.84
C VAL A 28 9.99 15.49 4.23
N SER A 29 10.37 15.40 5.51
CA SER A 29 11.13 14.26 6.03
C SER A 29 10.29 12.99 6.15
N ALA A 30 10.69 11.90 5.49
CA ALA A 30 10.16 10.55 5.73
C ALA A 30 10.88 9.89 6.93
N ARG A 31 10.21 9.78 8.08
CA ARG A 31 10.73 9.21 9.34
C ARG A 31 10.03 7.89 9.68
N LEU A 32 10.45 6.81 9.03
CA LEU A 32 9.79 5.51 9.09
C LEU A 32 10.03 4.67 10.36
N GLY A 33 11.04 4.99 11.16
CA GLY A 33 11.48 4.09 12.23
C GLY A 33 11.83 2.69 11.72
N SER A 34 11.55 1.66 12.52
CA SER A 34 11.61 0.25 12.10
C SER A 34 10.35 -0.13 11.30
N THR A 35 10.53 -0.77 10.16
CA THR A 35 9.42 -1.40 9.41
C THR A 35 9.38 -2.90 9.70
N PRO A 36 8.23 -3.57 9.57
CA PRO A 36 8.13 -5.02 9.75
C PRO A 36 9.15 -5.81 8.94
N ALA A 37 9.60 -6.92 9.53
CA ALA A 37 10.45 -7.87 8.85
C ALA A 37 9.60 -8.65 7.83
N THR A 38 10.00 -8.61 6.56
CA THR A 38 9.42 -9.45 5.51
C THR A 38 10.53 -10.03 4.66
N ARG A 39 10.34 -11.28 4.22
CA ARG A 39 11.27 -11.97 3.33
C ARG A 39 11.19 -11.52 1.87
N TYR A 40 10.15 -10.77 1.53
CA TYR A 40 9.83 -10.38 0.16
C TYR A 40 10.53 -9.11 -0.30
N ARG A 41 11.01 -8.28 0.63
CA ARG A 41 11.70 -7.03 0.31
C ARG A 41 12.90 -7.30 -0.63
N GLY A 42 12.99 -6.56 -1.73
CA GLY A 42 14.03 -6.73 -2.74
C GLY A 42 13.96 -8.04 -3.55
N ASN A 43 12.88 -8.83 -3.42
CA ASN A 43 12.63 -9.98 -4.28
C ASN A 43 12.13 -9.51 -5.66
N PRO A 44 12.70 -9.96 -6.79
CA PRO A 44 12.26 -9.52 -8.12
C PRO A 44 10.89 -10.06 -8.56
N ALA A 45 10.28 -10.98 -7.80
CA ALA A 45 8.96 -11.55 -8.06
C ALA A 45 7.79 -10.61 -7.64
N ILE A 46 6.55 -11.08 -7.80
CA ILE A 46 5.35 -10.29 -7.51
C ILE A 46 5.32 -9.75 -6.07
N PHE A 47 5.60 -10.58 -5.06
CA PHE A 47 5.53 -10.16 -3.67
C PHE A 47 6.54 -9.07 -3.31
N GLY A 48 7.76 -9.14 -3.84
CA GLY A 48 8.73 -8.07 -3.61
C GLY A 48 8.32 -6.77 -4.30
N ARG A 49 7.69 -6.86 -5.47
CA ARG A 49 7.10 -5.70 -6.14
C ARG A 49 5.92 -5.08 -5.38
N LEU A 50 5.10 -5.87 -4.69
CA LEU A 50 4.06 -5.36 -3.80
C LEU A 50 4.68 -4.67 -2.58
N VAL A 51 5.71 -5.28 -1.97
CA VAL A 51 6.46 -4.68 -0.86
C VAL A 51 7.17 -3.38 -1.23
N GLU A 52 7.63 -3.23 -2.48
CA GLU A 52 8.17 -1.95 -2.98
C GLU A 52 7.14 -0.82 -2.88
N ASP A 53 5.88 -1.10 -3.23
CA ASP A 53 4.78 -0.16 -3.07
C ASP A 53 4.47 0.07 -1.58
N HIS A 54 4.42 -0.98 -0.76
CA HIS A 54 4.16 -0.85 0.68
C HIS A 54 5.20 0.04 1.38
N ASP A 55 6.48 -0.12 1.04
CA ASP A 55 7.56 0.73 1.57
C ASP A 55 7.41 2.19 1.11
N LYS A 56 6.95 2.44 -0.13
CA LYS A 56 6.60 3.79 -0.61
C LYS A 56 5.40 4.36 0.16
N HIS A 57 4.36 3.58 0.38
CA HIS A 57 3.16 4.02 1.10
C HIS A 57 3.45 4.34 2.56
N ARG A 58 4.24 3.51 3.25
CA ARG A 58 4.77 3.82 4.59
C ARG A 58 5.46 5.19 4.60
N ALA A 59 6.28 5.47 3.58
CA ALA A 59 7.00 6.74 3.49
C ALA A 59 6.05 7.92 3.27
N LEU A 60 5.08 7.79 2.38
CA LEU A 60 4.04 8.81 2.18
C LEU A 60 3.25 9.07 3.47
N LEU A 61 2.81 8.03 4.18
CA LEU A 61 2.11 8.16 5.45
C LEU A 61 2.93 8.93 6.49
N SER A 62 4.21 8.59 6.63
CA SER A 62 5.14 9.28 7.53
C SER A 62 5.35 10.75 7.13
N MET A 63 5.46 11.03 5.82
CA MET A 63 5.62 12.39 5.32
C MET A 63 4.36 13.23 5.58
N ILE A 64 3.16 12.69 5.36
CA ILE A 64 1.89 13.38 5.66
C ILE A 64 1.82 13.78 7.13
N GLU A 65 2.16 12.86 8.04
CA GLU A 65 2.18 13.10 9.48
C GLU A 65 3.18 14.19 9.90
N ALA A 66 4.30 14.33 9.17
CA ALA A 66 5.32 15.34 9.44
C ALA A 66 4.93 16.76 8.99
N THR A 67 3.86 16.94 8.21
CA THR A 67 3.43 18.24 7.71
C THR A 67 2.65 19.07 8.74
N SER A 68 2.69 20.39 8.61
CA SER A 68 1.81 21.30 9.38
C SER A 68 0.43 21.48 8.71
N PRO A 69 -0.62 21.91 9.44
CA PRO A 69 -1.97 22.02 8.86
C PRO A 69 -2.11 22.92 7.63
N LYS A 70 -1.28 23.95 7.50
CA LYS A 70 -1.30 24.87 6.36
C LYS A 70 -0.23 24.57 5.31
N ASP A 71 0.52 23.47 5.50
CA ASP A 71 1.54 23.06 4.56
C ASP A 71 0.88 22.52 3.28
N PRO A 72 1.11 23.14 2.11
CA PRO A 72 0.55 22.65 0.85
C PRO A 72 1.05 21.24 0.48
N ALA A 73 2.21 20.80 1.00
CA ALA A 73 2.71 19.45 0.79
C ALA A 73 1.77 18.38 1.36
N ARG A 74 1.02 18.68 2.45
CA ARG A 74 0.09 17.74 3.08
C ARG A 74 -0.94 17.21 2.09
N LYS A 75 -1.57 18.12 1.34
CA LYS A 75 -2.58 17.74 0.36
C LYS A 75 -1.96 16.97 -0.81
N THR A 76 -0.81 17.42 -1.31
CA THR A 76 -0.09 16.77 -2.42
C THR A 76 0.28 15.33 -2.05
N LEU A 77 0.83 15.13 -0.86
CA LEU A 77 1.20 13.81 -0.34
C LEU A 77 -0.02 12.92 -0.11
N PHE A 78 -1.09 13.47 0.46
CA PHE A 78 -2.34 12.71 0.68
C PHE A 78 -2.99 12.29 -0.64
N ASP A 79 -3.08 13.19 -1.63
CA ASP A 79 -3.62 12.87 -2.95
C ASP A 79 -2.80 11.77 -3.65
N GLU A 80 -1.47 11.84 -3.59
CA GLU A 80 -0.60 10.79 -4.14
C GLU A 80 -0.75 9.47 -3.40
N PHE A 81 -0.81 9.48 -2.06
CA PHE A 81 -1.07 8.28 -1.27
C PHE A 81 -2.37 7.60 -1.69
N VAL A 82 -3.49 8.34 -1.73
CA VAL A 82 -4.79 7.78 -2.11
C VAL A 82 -4.77 7.20 -3.52
N ARG A 83 -4.19 7.92 -4.49
CA ARG A 83 -4.09 7.44 -5.88
C ARG A 83 -3.21 6.19 -6.01
N ASP A 84 -2.06 6.18 -5.32
CA ASP A 84 -1.13 5.06 -5.41
C ASP A 84 -1.69 3.81 -4.71
N VAL A 85 -2.39 3.97 -3.58
CA VAL A 85 -3.10 2.88 -2.88
C VAL A 85 -4.25 2.32 -3.72
N HIS A 86 -5.13 3.16 -4.29
CA HIS A 86 -6.19 2.65 -5.19
C HIS A 86 -5.59 1.90 -6.38
N GLY A 87 -4.55 2.45 -7.00
CA GLY A 87 -3.86 1.79 -8.11
C GLY A 87 -3.22 0.47 -7.72
N HIS A 88 -2.65 0.39 -6.52
CA HIS A 88 -2.06 -0.80 -5.94
C HIS A 88 -3.13 -1.87 -5.68
N ALA A 89 -4.12 -1.57 -4.84
CA ALA A 89 -5.17 -2.50 -4.42
C ALA A 89 -5.93 -3.09 -5.62
N ALA A 90 -6.36 -2.23 -6.57
CA ALA A 90 -7.06 -2.70 -7.77
C ALA A 90 -6.17 -3.58 -8.67
N ALA A 91 -4.89 -3.26 -8.79
CA ALA A 91 -3.96 -4.07 -9.58
C ALA A 91 -3.63 -5.41 -8.91
N GLU A 92 -3.54 -5.42 -7.58
CA GLU A 92 -3.31 -6.62 -6.80
C GLU A 92 -4.53 -7.55 -6.87
N GLU A 93 -5.74 -7.02 -6.73
CA GLU A 93 -6.99 -7.76 -6.93
C GLU A 93 -7.03 -8.48 -8.28
N GLN A 94 -6.67 -7.76 -9.34
CA GLN A 94 -6.72 -8.27 -10.70
C GLN A 94 -5.60 -9.27 -11.00
N ALA A 95 -4.44 -9.14 -10.35
CA ALA A 95 -3.28 -10.00 -10.59
C ALA A 95 -3.17 -11.17 -9.59
N LEU A 96 -3.00 -10.84 -8.31
CA LEU A 96 -2.73 -11.78 -7.23
C LEU A 96 -4.02 -12.42 -6.73
N TRP A 97 -4.95 -11.63 -6.19
CA TRP A 97 -6.10 -12.20 -5.47
C TRP A 97 -7.06 -12.94 -6.39
N SER A 98 -7.24 -12.51 -7.64
CA SER A 98 -7.98 -13.26 -8.67
C SER A 98 -7.38 -14.65 -8.95
N THR A 99 -6.06 -14.80 -8.77
CA THR A 99 -5.34 -16.06 -8.95
C THR A 99 -5.41 -16.93 -7.71
N VAL A 100 -5.13 -16.35 -6.55
CA VAL A 100 -5.15 -17.03 -5.26
C VAL A 100 -6.56 -17.54 -4.92
N MET A 101 -7.61 -16.82 -5.31
CA MET A 101 -9.01 -17.21 -5.06
C MET A 101 -9.46 -18.44 -5.87
N ARG A 102 -8.71 -18.88 -6.89
CA ARG A 102 -9.02 -20.13 -7.62
C ARG A 102 -8.76 -21.39 -6.80
N ASN A 103 -7.96 -21.29 -5.73
CA ASN A 103 -7.73 -22.38 -4.79
C ASN A 103 -8.65 -22.21 -3.55
N PRO A 104 -9.51 -23.20 -3.23
CA PRO A 104 -10.40 -23.14 -2.07
C PRO A 104 -9.67 -22.88 -0.74
N GLU A 105 -8.48 -23.46 -0.56
CA GLU A 105 -7.71 -23.35 0.69
C GLU A 105 -7.22 -21.91 0.96
N THR A 106 -6.95 -21.13 -0.10
CA THR A 106 -6.47 -19.76 0.01
C THR A 106 -7.55 -18.70 -0.22
N THR A 107 -8.79 -19.13 -0.48
CA THR A 107 -9.93 -18.24 -0.68
C THR A 107 -10.23 -17.34 0.54
N PRO A 108 -10.13 -17.82 1.80
CA PRO A 108 -10.34 -16.96 2.97
C PRO A 108 -9.38 -15.77 3.02
N PHE A 109 -8.09 -15.98 2.76
CA PHE A 109 -7.07 -14.92 2.73
C PHE A 109 -7.34 -13.89 1.63
N ALA A 110 -7.62 -14.37 0.41
CA ALA A 110 -7.94 -13.47 -0.70
C ALA A 110 -9.20 -12.64 -0.43
N ARG A 111 -10.23 -13.21 0.20
CA ARG A 111 -11.44 -12.45 0.57
C ARG A 111 -11.18 -11.44 1.68
N HIS A 112 -10.28 -11.76 2.62
CA HIS A 112 -9.90 -10.84 3.68
C HIS A 112 -9.20 -9.61 3.09
N ALA A 113 -8.14 -9.81 2.31
CA ALA A 113 -7.38 -8.73 1.66
C ALA A 113 -8.28 -7.77 0.86
N VAL A 114 -9.17 -8.33 0.02
CA VAL A 114 -10.13 -7.53 -0.78
C VAL A 114 -11.17 -6.81 0.11
N GLY A 115 -11.56 -7.42 1.23
CA GLY A 115 -12.41 -6.78 2.22
C GLY A 115 -11.75 -5.56 2.87
N ASP A 116 -10.46 -5.67 3.17
CA ASP A 116 -9.66 -4.58 3.73
C ASP A 116 -9.45 -3.45 2.73
N HIS A 117 -9.22 -3.75 1.45
CA HIS A 117 -9.19 -2.72 0.40
C HIS A 117 -10.46 -1.87 0.41
N HIS A 118 -11.62 -2.52 0.46
CA HIS A 118 -12.90 -1.81 0.51
C HIS A 118 -13.10 -1.00 1.81
N LYS A 119 -12.54 -1.47 2.93
CA LYS A 119 -12.51 -0.72 4.20
C LYS A 119 -11.62 0.52 4.08
N LEU A 120 -10.43 0.37 3.51
CA LEU A 120 -9.46 1.45 3.30
C LEU A 120 -10.00 2.50 2.33
N ASP A 121 -10.68 2.12 1.25
CA ASP A 121 -11.38 3.05 0.35
C ASP A 121 -12.31 4.00 1.10
N LYS A 122 -13.10 3.46 2.03
CA LYS A 122 -14.03 4.27 2.86
C LYS A 122 -13.29 5.22 3.80
N LEU A 123 -12.16 4.79 4.36
CA LEU A 123 -11.35 5.61 5.27
C LEU A 123 -10.64 6.74 4.50
N MET A 124 -10.12 6.44 3.31
CA MET A 124 -9.53 7.43 2.41
C MET A 124 -10.58 8.46 1.96
N ALA A 125 -11.79 8.01 1.57
CA ALA A 125 -12.87 8.89 1.18
C ALA A 125 -13.39 9.80 2.33
N ASP A 126 -13.40 9.29 3.57
CA ASP A 126 -13.74 10.09 4.76
C ASP A 126 -12.68 11.16 5.04
N ALA A 127 -11.40 10.78 5.04
CA ALA A 127 -10.30 11.72 5.24
C ALA A 127 -10.24 12.78 4.12
N ALA A 128 -10.54 12.41 2.87
CA ALA A 128 -10.58 13.31 1.72
C ALA A 128 -11.77 14.29 1.73
N ALA A 129 -12.87 13.93 2.37
CA ALA A 129 -14.06 14.78 2.49
C ALA A 129 -13.91 15.89 3.55
N ARG A 130 -12.97 15.72 4.47
CA ARG A 130 -12.73 16.65 5.59
C ARG A 130 -11.77 17.76 5.17
N ASP A 131 -11.85 18.90 5.85
CA ASP A 131 -10.89 19.98 5.69
C ASP A 131 -9.52 19.54 6.21
N ILE A 132 -8.57 19.34 5.29
CA ILE A 132 -7.21 18.87 5.55
C ILE A 132 -6.38 19.83 6.42
N THR A 133 -6.81 21.08 6.52
CA THR A 133 -6.19 22.12 7.35
C THR A 133 -6.78 22.19 8.75
N ALA A 134 -7.91 21.53 8.99
CA ALA A 134 -8.56 21.52 10.30
C ALA A 134 -7.74 20.73 11.32
N PRO A 135 -7.63 21.19 12.58
CA PRO A 135 -6.89 20.48 13.63
C PRO A 135 -7.35 19.03 13.84
N GLY A 136 -8.65 18.76 13.64
CA GLY A 136 -9.23 17.42 13.80
C GLY A 136 -8.94 16.45 12.66
N TRP A 137 -8.41 16.91 11.51
CA TRP A 137 -8.15 16.04 10.36
C TRP A 137 -7.15 14.94 10.67
N LEU A 138 -6.10 15.26 11.44
CA LEU A 138 -5.03 14.31 11.74
C LEU A 138 -5.55 13.09 12.51
N ARG A 139 -6.61 13.23 13.33
CA ARG A 139 -7.24 12.08 14.00
C ARG A 139 -7.82 11.07 13.00
N HIS A 140 -8.49 11.55 11.96
CA HIS A 140 -9.04 10.68 10.91
C HIS A 140 -7.92 10.05 10.09
N PHE A 141 -6.90 10.83 9.77
CA PHE A 141 -5.71 10.32 9.10
C PHE A 141 -4.97 9.26 9.92
N SER A 142 -4.84 9.44 11.24
CA SER A 142 -4.22 8.44 12.13
C SER A 142 -4.96 7.11 12.13
N GLY A 143 -6.31 7.13 12.15
CA GLY A 143 -7.10 5.90 12.03
C GLY A 143 -6.94 5.22 10.67
N LEU A 144 -6.93 5.99 9.58
CA LEU A 144 -6.60 5.44 8.24
C LEU A 144 -5.20 4.84 8.20
N LYS A 145 -4.20 5.53 8.78
CA LYS A 145 -2.81 5.08 8.82
C LYS A 145 -2.68 3.76 9.58
N GLU A 146 -3.30 3.63 10.75
CA GLU A 146 -3.29 2.40 11.55
C GLU A 146 -3.85 1.23 10.75
N GLU A 147 -5.07 1.37 10.24
CA GLU A 147 -5.74 0.34 9.44
C GLU A 147 -4.95 -0.04 8.18
N TYR A 148 -4.32 0.93 7.52
CA TYR A 148 -3.47 0.67 6.36
C TYR A 148 -2.21 -0.12 6.72
N LEU A 149 -1.56 0.25 7.83
CA LEU A 149 -0.33 -0.40 8.29
C LEU A 149 -0.58 -1.83 8.77
N ASP A 150 -1.73 -2.09 9.40
CA ASP A 150 -2.14 -3.42 9.83
C ASP A 150 -2.44 -4.31 8.63
N HIS A 151 -3.16 -3.80 7.62
CA HIS A 151 -3.43 -4.50 6.37
C HIS A 151 -2.16 -4.97 5.66
N ILE A 152 -1.21 -4.06 5.37
CA ILE A 152 0.03 -4.43 4.68
C ILE A 152 0.98 -5.27 5.56
N LEU A 153 0.80 -5.25 6.89
CA LEU A 153 1.51 -6.13 7.80
C LEU A 153 1.01 -7.56 7.65
N GLU A 154 -0.31 -7.78 7.73
CA GLU A 154 -0.93 -9.10 7.55
C GLU A 154 -0.58 -9.69 6.19
N GLU A 155 -0.61 -8.88 5.13
CA GLU A 155 -0.17 -9.31 3.80
C GLU A 155 1.28 -9.79 3.79
N GLU A 156 2.19 -8.96 4.29
CA GLU A 156 3.63 -9.22 4.24
C GLU A 156 4.09 -10.40 5.11
N THR A 157 3.37 -10.68 6.20
CA THR A 157 3.76 -11.69 7.20
C THR A 157 2.91 -12.94 7.22
N GLU A 158 1.72 -12.94 6.60
CA GLU A 158 0.80 -14.07 6.63
C GLU A 158 0.26 -14.39 5.23
N GLN A 159 -0.48 -13.47 4.61
CA GLN A 159 -1.25 -13.79 3.41
C GLN A 159 -0.34 -14.08 2.20
N PHE A 160 0.76 -13.34 2.03
CA PHE A 160 1.74 -13.62 0.98
C PHE A 160 2.45 -14.97 1.19
N LEU A 161 2.71 -15.37 2.45
CA LEU A 161 3.31 -16.68 2.74
C LEU A 161 2.37 -17.82 2.34
N GLU A 162 1.08 -17.71 2.66
CA GLU A 162 0.09 -18.71 2.30
C GLU A 162 -0.18 -18.74 0.80
N ALA A 163 -0.28 -17.57 0.16
CA ALA A 163 -0.42 -17.47 -1.29
C ALA A 163 0.78 -18.12 -2.01
N GLU A 164 2.03 -17.80 -1.62
CA GLU A 164 3.24 -18.30 -2.28
C GLU A 164 3.29 -19.84 -2.35
N LYS A 165 2.76 -20.55 -1.34
CA LYS A 165 2.74 -22.03 -1.30
C LYS A 165 1.99 -22.65 -2.48
N THR A 166 1.06 -21.91 -3.07
CA THR A 166 0.15 -22.41 -4.12
C THR A 166 0.52 -21.91 -5.52
N LEU A 167 1.54 -21.06 -5.63
CA LEU A 167 1.87 -20.35 -6.87
C LEU A 167 3.16 -20.90 -7.48
N THR A 168 3.11 -21.22 -8.76
CA THR A 168 4.30 -21.55 -9.54
C THR A 168 5.12 -20.28 -9.84
N GLU A 169 6.38 -20.45 -10.24
CA GLU A 169 7.18 -19.31 -10.72
C GLU A 169 6.57 -18.66 -11.96
N GLN A 170 5.88 -19.44 -12.80
CA GLN A 170 5.18 -18.91 -13.98
C GLN A 170 4.02 -18.02 -13.57
N ASP A 171 3.24 -18.42 -12.56
CA ASP A 171 2.18 -17.58 -12.00
C ASP A 171 2.77 -16.27 -11.48
N GLN A 172 3.84 -16.33 -10.68
CA GLN A 172 4.47 -15.13 -10.12
C GLN A 172 5.00 -14.18 -11.21
N ARG A 173 5.61 -14.70 -12.28
CA ARG A 173 6.03 -13.88 -13.44
C ARG A 173 4.83 -13.26 -14.17
N TYR A 174 3.78 -14.03 -14.38
CA TYR A 174 2.57 -13.55 -15.04
C TYR A 174 1.88 -12.46 -14.21
N MET A 175 1.66 -12.71 -12.92
CA MET A 175 1.05 -11.75 -11.99
C MET A 175 1.86 -10.46 -11.91
N ARG A 176 3.20 -10.53 -11.85
CA ARG A 176 4.05 -9.32 -11.88
C ARG A 176 3.83 -8.50 -13.15
N LYS A 177 3.70 -9.14 -14.31
CA LYS A 177 3.40 -8.44 -15.57
C LYS A 177 2.02 -7.78 -15.52
N VAL A 178 1.00 -8.51 -15.08
CA VAL A 178 -0.37 -7.99 -14.96
C VAL A 178 -0.42 -6.83 -13.98
N PHE A 179 0.13 -6.98 -12.77
CA PHE A 179 0.16 -5.97 -11.73
C PHE A 179 0.81 -4.66 -12.22
N ASN A 180 1.98 -4.74 -12.88
CA ASN A 180 2.63 -3.56 -13.47
C ASN A 180 1.74 -2.82 -14.48
N ALA A 181 1.13 -3.57 -15.40
CA ALA A 181 0.28 -2.99 -16.44
C ALA A 181 -0.98 -2.36 -15.85
N ARG A 182 -1.63 -3.06 -14.90
CA ARG A 182 -2.87 -2.61 -14.28
C ARG A 182 -2.63 -1.43 -13.34
N LYS A 183 -1.62 -1.48 -12.46
CA LYS A 183 -1.34 -0.38 -11.51
C LYS A 183 -1.23 0.97 -12.20
N LYS A 184 -0.55 1.04 -13.36
CA LYS A 184 -0.42 2.26 -14.15
C LYS A 184 -1.78 2.82 -14.58
N GLY A 185 -2.65 1.96 -15.12
CA GLY A 185 -3.98 2.35 -15.57
C GLY A 185 -4.90 2.72 -14.40
N GLU A 186 -4.93 1.87 -13.37
CA GLU A 186 -5.79 2.07 -12.19
C GLU A 186 -5.41 3.35 -11.42
N LYS A 187 -4.11 3.59 -11.19
CA LYS A 187 -3.63 4.84 -10.56
C LYS A 187 -4.00 6.08 -11.37
N ALA A 188 -3.88 6.02 -12.70
CA ALA A 188 -4.23 7.13 -13.58
C ALA A 188 -5.74 7.41 -13.59
N ALA A 189 -6.56 6.37 -13.49
CA ALA A 189 -8.02 6.46 -13.43
C ALA A 189 -8.55 6.77 -12.02
N ALA A 190 -7.73 6.63 -10.97
CA ALA A 190 -8.15 6.78 -9.59
C ALA A 190 -8.80 8.16 -9.35
N VAL A 191 -10.03 8.12 -8.82
CA VAL A 191 -10.78 9.29 -8.38
C VAL A 191 -10.72 9.35 -6.87
N ILE A 192 -10.31 10.50 -6.33
CA ILE A 192 -10.34 10.73 -4.88
C ILE A 192 -11.79 11.04 -4.50
N GLU A 193 -12.51 10.01 -4.07
CA GLU A 193 -13.87 10.17 -3.55
C GLU A 193 -13.88 11.03 -2.29
N LYS A 194 -14.97 11.76 -2.07
CA LYS A 194 -15.19 12.57 -0.87
C LYS A 194 -16.52 12.19 -0.25
N LYS A 195 -16.47 11.34 0.76
CA LYS A 195 -17.67 10.83 1.44
C LYS A 195 -17.44 10.68 2.93
N ILE A 196 -18.15 11.49 3.73
CA ILE A 196 -18.07 11.42 5.20
C ILE A 196 -18.66 10.10 5.70
N ARG A 197 -17.91 9.41 6.56
CA ARG A 197 -18.37 8.24 7.31
C ARG A 197 -19.11 8.72 8.57
N LEU A 198 -20.40 8.40 8.65
CA LEU A 198 -21.28 8.87 9.74
C LEU A 198 -21.06 8.14 11.07
N LYS A 199 -20.39 6.97 11.06
CA LYS A 199 -20.00 6.26 12.29
C LYS A 199 -18.67 6.84 12.83
N PRO A 200 -18.57 7.18 14.13
CA PRO A 200 -17.36 7.76 14.69
C PRO A 200 -16.15 6.82 14.53
N VAL A 201 -14.97 7.46 14.42
CA VAL A 201 -13.65 6.83 14.53
C VAL A 201 -13.37 6.56 16.00
#